data_AF-A0A1Y3ESE9-F1
#
_entry.id   AF-A0A1Y3ESE9-F1
#
_cell.length_a   1.000
_cell.length_b   1.000
_cell.length_c   1.000
_cell.angle_alpha   90.00
_cell.angle_beta   90.00
_cell.angle_gamma   90.00
#
_symmetry.space_group_name_H-M   'P 1'
#
loop_
_entity.id
_entity.type
_entity.pdbx_description
1 polymer ?
#
loop_
_entity_poly.entity_id
_entity_poly.type
_entity_poly.pdbx_seq_one_letter_code
_entity_poly.pdbx_strand_id
1 'polypeptide(L)'
;SETVQSALDSVADPEDPFNKPDFCAISYINHLFPSEPSLGHVGQVMADVQRQIDQVDQEISDILEKQSVAQLDSEALLEQTKQAMRELFGRIMDIKRQTDMSETTVKEITRDIRQLDLAKKNLTASITTLNHLHMLVSGLESLESFVKTKNFRDISNLLPGIQNVLEHFSQYMTVPQIKALSDQVNSIRIE
;
A
#
# COMPACT_ATOMS: atom_id res chain seq x y z
N SER A 1 11.29 -42.60 -0.21
CA SER A 1 10.24 -41.63 -0.56
C SER A 1 9.24 -42.36 -1.42
N GLU A 2 8.00 -42.54 -0.98
CA GLU A 2 6.94 -43.27 -1.72
C GLU A 2 6.78 -42.79 -3.16
N THR A 3 7.04 -41.50 -3.41
CA THR A 3 7.05 -40.88 -4.74
C THR A 3 8.12 -41.42 -5.69
N VAL A 4 9.30 -41.80 -5.18
CA VAL A 4 10.39 -42.35 -6.00
C VAL A 4 10.11 -43.80 -6.36
N GLN A 5 9.60 -44.58 -5.38
CA GLN A 5 9.21 -45.96 -5.61
C GLN A 5 8.06 -46.04 -6.63
N SER A 6 7.04 -45.19 -6.47
CA SER A 6 5.92 -45.11 -7.42
C SER A 6 6.33 -44.65 -8.82
N ALA A 7 7.37 -43.80 -8.95
CA ALA A 7 7.89 -43.41 -10.25
C ALA A 7 8.69 -44.54 -10.91
N LEU A 8 9.51 -45.26 -10.13
CA LEU A 8 10.26 -46.43 -10.59
C LEU A 8 9.31 -47.55 -11.05
N ASP A 9 8.27 -47.84 -10.27
CA ASP A 9 7.27 -48.86 -10.60
C ASP A 9 6.44 -48.50 -11.85
N SER A 10 6.39 -47.22 -12.25
CA SER A 10 5.70 -46.77 -13.47
C SER A 10 6.54 -46.87 -14.75
N VAL A 11 7.87 -47.00 -14.61
CA VAL A 11 8.84 -47.05 -15.72
C VAL A 11 9.37 -48.47 -15.90
N ALA A 12 9.45 -49.25 -14.82
CA ALA A 12 9.90 -50.64 -14.86
C ALA A 12 8.90 -51.53 -15.62
N ASP A 13 9.39 -52.30 -16.60
CA ASP A 13 8.59 -53.34 -17.24
C ASP A 13 8.31 -54.45 -16.21
N PRO A 14 7.03 -54.68 -15.85
CA PRO A 14 6.67 -55.70 -14.87
C PRO A 14 6.94 -57.14 -15.35
N GLU A 15 7.11 -57.34 -16.66
CA GLU A 15 7.43 -58.65 -17.24
C GLU A 15 8.93 -58.96 -17.25
N ASP A 16 9.80 -57.96 -17.01
CA ASP A 16 11.24 -58.19 -16.92
C ASP A 16 11.59 -58.99 -15.65
N PRO A 17 12.17 -60.19 -15.77
CA PRO A 17 12.57 -60.99 -14.62
C PRO A 17 13.55 -60.27 -13.68
N PHE A 18 14.34 -59.30 -14.17
CA PHE A 18 15.26 -58.52 -13.33
C PHE A 18 14.54 -57.50 -12.43
N ASN A 19 13.29 -57.13 -12.74
CA ASN A 19 12.48 -56.20 -11.95
C ASN A 19 11.68 -56.91 -10.85
N LYS A 20 11.69 -58.25 -10.80
CA LYS A 20 10.93 -59.03 -9.82
C LYS A 20 11.70 -59.12 -8.49
N PRO A 21 11.03 -58.88 -7.34
CA PRO A 21 11.67 -58.91 -6.02
C PRO A 21 12.15 -60.31 -5.61
N ASP A 22 11.67 -61.36 -6.28
CA ASP A 22 12.01 -62.77 -6.08
C ASP A 22 12.90 -63.35 -7.20
N PHE A 23 13.68 -62.51 -7.89
CA PHE A 23 14.56 -62.95 -8.96
C PHE A 23 15.46 -64.14 -8.54
N CYS A 24 15.28 -65.27 -9.23
CA CYS A 24 16.06 -66.48 -9.02
C CYS A 24 16.98 -66.72 -10.22
N ALA A 25 18.28 -66.42 -10.03
CA ALA A 25 19.30 -66.61 -11.06
C ALA A 25 19.33 -68.05 -11.60
N ILE A 26 19.11 -69.05 -10.74
CA ILE A 26 19.10 -70.47 -11.14
C ILE A 26 17.92 -70.75 -12.07
N SER A 27 16.72 -70.27 -11.73
CA SER A 27 15.53 -70.43 -12.57
C SER A 27 15.67 -69.68 -13.90
N TYR A 28 16.29 -68.50 -13.88
CA TYR A 28 16.56 -67.71 -15.08
C TYR A 28 17.56 -68.40 -16.02
N ILE A 29 18.68 -68.91 -15.48
CA ILE A 29 19.68 -69.67 -16.24
C ILE A 29 19.08 -70.95 -16.82
N ASN A 30 18.28 -71.68 -16.03
CA ASN A 30 17.59 -72.89 -16.51
C ASN A 30 16.51 -72.60 -17.55
N HIS A 31 15.95 -71.38 -17.55
CA HIS A 31 15.04 -70.93 -18.60
C HIS A 31 15.77 -70.59 -19.90
N LEU A 32 16.97 -69.99 -19.80
CA LEU A 32 17.83 -69.72 -20.96
C LEU A 32 18.45 -70.99 -21.55
N PHE A 33 18.75 -71.99 -20.70
CA PHE A 33 19.37 -73.25 -21.10
C PHE A 33 18.58 -74.48 -20.63
N PRO A 34 17.41 -74.78 -21.22
CA PRO A 34 16.51 -75.84 -20.74
C PRO A 34 16.97 -77.27 -21.10
N SER A 35 17.93 -77.44 -22.01
CA SER A 35 18.41 -78.76 -22.46
C SER A 35 19.89 -78.74 -22.84
N GLU A 36 20.58 -79.87 -22.80
CA GLU A 36 22.01 -79.99 -23.12
C GLU A 36 22.44 -79.35 -24.47
N PRO A 37 21.67 -79.46 -25.58
CA PRO A 37 22.01 -78.79 -26.84
C PRO A 37 22.00 -77.25 -26.77
N SER A 38 21.25 -76.66 -25.84
CA SER A 38 21.18 -75.19 -25.67
C SER A 38 22.50 -74.60 -25.15
N LEU A 39 23.32 -75.40 -24.46
CA LEU A 39 24.63 -74.99 -23.95
C LEU A 39 25.63 -74.61 -25.07
N GLY A 40 25.38 -75.03 -26.31
CA GLY A 40 26.16 -74.60 -27.47
C GLY A 40 26.05 -73.09 -27.78
N HIS A 41 25.02 -72.41 -27.27
CA HIS A 41 24.76 -70.98 -27.53
C HIS A 41 25.19 -70.06 -26.37
N VAL A 42 25.88 -70.59 -25.35
CA VAL A 42 26.32 -69.82 -24.17
C VAL A 42 27.13 -68.59 -24.56
N GLY A 43 28.06 -68.72 -25.51
CA GLY A 43 28.88 -67.60 -25.98
C GLY A 43 28.06 -66.46 -26.60
N GLN A 44 26.96 -66.78 -27.29
CA GLN A 44 26.05 -65.79 -27.86
C GLN A 44 25.25 -65.08 -26.77
N VAL A 45 24.67 -65.85 -25.82
CA VAL A 45 23.92 -65.30 -24.69
C VAL A 45 24.81 -64.40 -23.83
N MET A 46 26.05 -64.79 -23.56
CA MET A 46 27.01 -63.95 -22.85
C MET A 46 27.32 -62.65 -23.59
N ALA A 47 27.48 -62.70 -24.93
CA ALA A 47 27.71 -61.51 -25.72
C ALA A 47 26.49 -60.58 -25.74
N ASP A 48 25.28 -61.14 -25.74
CA ASP A 48 24.04 -60.36 -25.69
C ASP A 48 23.82 -59.72 -24.32
N VAL A 49 24.09 -60.43 -23.22
CA VAL A 49 24.06 -59.87 -21.86
C VAL A 49 25.13 -58.79 -21.70
N GLN A 50 26.35 -59.01 -22.20
CA GLN A 50 27.40 -57.97 -22.16
C GLN A 50 26.97 -56.72 -22.93
N ARG A 51 26.35 -56.87 -24.10
CA ARG A 51 25.81 -55.74 -24.86
C ARG A 51 24.71 -54.99 -24.10
N GLN A 52 23.85 -55.71 -23.39
CA GLN A 52 22.82 -55.10 -22.53
C GLN A 52 23.44 -54.33 -21.37
N ILE A 53 24.48 -54.87 -20.72
CA ILE A 53 25.23 -54.17 -19.68
C ILE A 53 25.84 -52.88 -20.24
N ASP A 54 26.54 -52.97 -21.37
CA ASP A 54 27.18 -51.81 -21.99
C ASP A 54 26.15 -50.73 -22.40
N GLN A 55 24.97 -51.15 -22.87
CA GLN A 55 23.87 -50.23 -23.19
C GLN A 55 23.32 -49.54 -21.95
N VAL A 56 23.05 -50.30 -20.88
CA VAL A 56 22.54 -49.75 -19.62
C VAL A 56 23.56 -48.81 -18.99
N ASP A 57 24.85 -49.14 -19.02
CA ASP A 57 25.91 -48.26 -18.51
C ASP A 57 26.00 -46.93 -19.28
N GLN A 58 25.78 -46.96 -20.60
CA GLN A 58 25.70 -45.74 -21.41
C GLN A 58 24.45 -44.93 -21.06
N GLU A 59 23.28 -45.56 -20.91
CA GLU A 59 22.03 -44.90 -20.53
C GLU A 59 22.13 -44.25 -19.14
N ILE A 60 22.75 -44.94 -18.16
CA ILE A 60 23.02 -44.38 -16.83
C ILE A 60 23.92 -43.16 -16.93
N SER A 61 24.99 -43.23 -17.73
CA SER A 61 25.93 -42.12 -17.91
C SER A 61 25.24 -40.89 -18.50
N ASP A 62 24.43 -41.08 -19.54
CA ASP A 62 23.65 -40.00 -20.18
C ASP A 62 22.64 -39.36 -19.22
N ILE A 63 21.98 -40.14 -18.36
CA ILE A 63 21.03 -39.63 -17.36
C ILE A 63 21.77 -38.81 -16.30
N LEU A 64 22.91 -39.30 -15.80
CA LEU A 64 23.70 -38.61 -14.78
C LEU A 64 24.22 -37.26 -15.29
N GLU A 65 24.66 -37.18 -16.54
CA GLU A 65 25.09 -35.92 -17.15
C GLU A 65 23.92 -34.92 -17.24
N LYS A 66 22.76 -35.36 -17.76
CA LYS A 66 21.55 -34.52 -17.86
C LYS A 66 21.07 -34.04 -16.49
N GLN A 67 21.11 -34.91 -15.48
CA GLN A 67 20.72 -34.56 -14.12
C GLN A 67 21.68 -33.55 -13.49
N SER A 68 22.99 -33.70 -13.71
CA SER A 68 23.99 -32.75 -13.23
C SER A 68 23.77 -31.36 -13.83
N VAL A 69 23.49 -31.27 -15.13
CA VAL A 69 23.20 -29.99 -15.80
C VAL A 69 21.92 -29.37 -15.25
N ALA A 70 20.84 -30.16 -15.12
CA ALA A 70 19.57 -29.69 -14.58
C ALA A 70 19.67 -29.21 -13.12
N GLN A 71 20.52 -29.85 -12.30
CA GLN A 71 20.76 -29.42 -10.92
C GLN A 71 21.48 -28.07 -10.85
N LEU A 72 22.50 -27.85 -11.67
CA LEU A 72 23.21 -26.57 -11.75
C LEU A 72 22.29 -25.43 -12.19
N ASP A 73 21.44 -25.68 -13.19
CA ASP A 73 20.45 -24.70 -13.66
C ASP A 73 19.42 -24.38 -12.57
N SER A 74 18.96 -25.39 -11.82
CA SER A 74 18.01 -25.20 -10.72
C SER A 74 18.61 -24.36 -9.58
N GLU A 75 19.86 -24.62 -9.22
CA GLU A 75 20.56 -23.85 -8.18
C GLU A 75 20.77 -22.39 -8.61
N ALA A 76 21.15 -22.16 -9.87
CA ALA A 76 21.31 -20.83 -10.44
C ALA A 76 19.97 -20.04 -10.43
N LEU A 77 18.87 -20.68 -10.83
CA LEU A 77 17.52 -20.09 -10.80
C LEU A 77 17.08 -19.75 -9.37
N LEU A 78 17.37 -20.61 -8.40
CA LEU A 78 17.05 -20.36 -6.99
C LEU A 78 17.84 -19.17 -6.44
N GLU A 79 19.14 -19.07 -6.74
CA GLU A 79 19.93 -17.91 -6.31
C GLU A 79 19.47 -16.62 -6.98
N GLN A 80 19.14 -16.63 -8.26
CA GLN A 80 18.56 -15.47 -8.94
C GLN A 80 17.24 -15.05 -8.30
N THR A 81 16.37 -16.01 -7.96
CA THR A 81 15.09 -15.74 -7.30
C THR A 81 15.29 -15.16 -5.90
N LYS A 82 16.22 -15.70 -5.11
CA LYS A 82 16.58 -15.16 -3.78
C LYS A 82 17.11 -13.73 -3.90
N GLN A 83 17.93 -13.46 -4.91
CA GLN A 83 18.47 -12.12 -5.14
C GLN A 83 17.37 -11.13 -5.49
N ALA A 84 16.47 -11.47 -6.41
CA ALA A 84 15.31 -10.64 -6.75
C ALA A 84 14.42 -10.39 -5.52
N MET A 85 14.23 -11.40 -4.66
CA MET A 85 13.47 -11.27 -3.42
C MET A 85 14.13 -10.28 -2.44
N ARG A 86 15.46 -10.34 -2.27
CA ARG A 86 16.21 -9.37 -1.44
C ARG A 86 16.05 -7.95 -1.94
N GLU A 87 16.14 -7.75 -3.25
CA GLU A 87 15.94 -6.43 -3.87
C GLU A 87 14.51 -5.92 -3.68
N LEU A 88 13.51 -6.80 -3.84
CA LEU A 88 12.12 -6.46 -3.62
C LEU A 88 11.87 -6.05 -2.15
N PHE A 89 12.43 -6.78 -1.18
CA PHE A 89 12.35 -6.40 0.22
C PHE A 89 12.98 -5.04 0.48
N GLY A 90 14.14 -4.75 -0.10
CA GLY A 90 14.76 -3.43 -0.04
C GLY A 90 13.82 -2.32 -0.53
N ARG A 91 13.24 -2.51 -1.72
CA ARG A 91 12.27 -1.55 -2.29
C ARG A 91 11.03 -1.36 -1.42
N ILE A 92 10.48 -2.43 -0.84
CA ILE A 92 9.32 -2.35 0.05
C ILE A 92 9.66 -1.55 1.31
N MET A 93 10.85 -1.77 1.88
CA MET A 93 11.31 -1.02 3.05
C MET A 93 11.53 0.46 2.75
N ASP A 94 12.08 0.77 1.57
CA ASP A 94 12.25 2.15 1.12
C ASP A 94 10.90 2.85 0.91
N ILE A 95 9.94 2.18 0.26
CA ILE A 95 8.57 2.68 0.09
C ILE A 95 7.94 2.94 1.46
N LYS A 96 8.03 1.98 2.38
CA LYS A 96 7.49 2.13 3.74
C LYS A 96 8.08 3.37 4.43
N ARG A 97 9.40 3.51 4.42
CA ARG A 97 10.07 4.67 5.00
C ARG A 97 9.63 5.99 4.35
N GLN A 98 9.51 6.02 3.03
CA GLN A 98 9.06 7.21 2.31
C GLN A 98 7.60 7.55 2.64
N THR A 99 6.74 6.54 2.79
CA THR A 99 5.34 6.71 3.22
C THR A 99 5.26 7.26 4.64
N ASP A 100 6.02 6.73 5.59
CA ASP A 100 6.04 7.21 6.98
C ASP A 100 6.49 8.69 7.06
N MET A 101 7.53 9.05 6.29
CA MET A 101 7.99 10.44 6.18
C MET A 101 6.95 11.35 5.51
N SER A 102 6.29 10.85 4.46
CA SER A 102 5.24 11.59 3.75
C SER A 102 4.02 11.82 4.64
N GLU A 103 3.61 10.82 5.43
CA GLU A 103 2.51 10.93 6.38
C GLU A 103 2.80 12.00 7.44
N THR A 104 4.01 12.00 7.98
CA THR A 104 4.44 13.00 8.97
C THR A 104 4.40 14.41 8.37
N THR A 105 4.96 14.58 7.17
CA THR A 105 4.92 15.85 6.43
C THR A 105 3.48 16.33 6.19
N VAL A 106 2.57 15.44 5.76
CA VAL A 106 1.16 15.79 5.51
C VAL A 106 0.44 16.17 6.81
N LYS A 107 0.73 15.49 7.92
CA LYS A 107 0.19 15.84 9.24
C LYS A 107 0.63 17.24 9.69
N GLU A 108 1.88 17.61 9.44
CA GLU A 108 2.37 18.96 9.73
C GLU A 108 1.70 20.01 8.85
N ILE A 109 1.64 19.78 7.54
CA ILE A 109 0.96 20.69 6.59
C ILE A 109 -0.51 20.91 6.99
N THR A 110 -1.24 19.85 7.31
CA THR A 110 -2.66 19.96 7.69
C THR A 110 -2.86 20.66 9.03
N ARG A 111 -1.95 20.49 9.98
CA ARG A 111 -1.95 21.26 11.23
C ARG A 111 -1.74 22.75 10.95
N ASP A 112 -0.79 23.09 10.08
CA ASP A 112 -0.46 24.48 9.77
C ASP A 112 -1.59 25.15 8.96
N ILE A 113 -2.22 24.43 8.02
CA ILE A 113 -3.45 24.87 7.32
C ILE A 113 -4.54 25.22 8.35
N ARG A 114 -4.77 24.34 9.35
CA ARG A 114 -5.77 24.61 10.39
C ARG A 114 -5.44 25.86 11.20
N GLN A 115 -4.16 26.09 11.53
CA GLN A 115 -3.76 27.32 12.22
C GLN A 115 -3.99 28.55 11.35
N LEU A 116 -3.67 28.49 10.06
CA LEU A 116 -3.93 29.58 9.11
C LEU A 116 -5.42 29.86 8.95
N ASP A 117 -6.27 28.84 8.93
CA ASP A 117 -7.72 29.01 8.88
C ASP A 117 -8.27 29.70 10.13
N LEU A 118 -7.78 29.32 11.32
CA LEU A 118 -8.14 30.00 12.56
C LEU A 118 -7.67 31.45 12.57
N ALA A 119 -6.43 31.71 12.13
CA ALA A 119 -5.89 33.06 12.00
C ALA A 119 -6.73 33.89 11.03
N LYS A 120 -7.05 33.35 9.85
CA LYS A 120 -7.91 34.00 8.86
C LYS A 120 -9.28 34.32 9.44
N LYS A 121 -9.94 33.36 10.11
CA LYS A 121 -11.24 33.58 10.75
C LYS A 121 -11.19 34.70 11.79
N ASN A 122 -10.17 34.69 12.66
CA ASN A 122 -10.00 35.70 13.69
C ASN A 122 -9.71 37.08 13.09
N LEU A 123 -8.88 37.16 12.04
CA LEU A 123 -8.59 38.39 11.32
C LEU A 123 -9.83 38.93 10.61
N THR A 124 -10.56 38.09 9.89
CA THR A 124 -11.83 38.48 9.25
C THR A 124 -12.82 39.00 10.27
N ALA A 125 -13.02 38.29 11.39
CA ALA A 125 -13.88 38.76 12.47
C ALA A 125 -13.43 40.13 13.01
N SER A 126 -12.13 40.29 13.26
CA SER A 126 -11.55 41.55 13.76
C SER A 126 -11.75 42.70 12.78
N ILE A 127 -11.50 42.49 11.49
CA ILE A 127 -11.70 43.49 10.43
C ILE A 127 -13.17 43.87 10.31
N THR A 128 -14.08 42.89 10.29
CA THR A 128 -15.52 43.14 10.24
C THR A 128 -16.00 43.92 11.45
N THR A 129 -15.58 43.53 12.66
CA THR A 129 -15.92 44.25 13.90
C THR A 129 -15.37 45.67 13.87
N LEU A 130 -14.13 45.89 13.41
CA LEU A 130 -13.56 47.23 13.30
C LEU A 130 -14.32 48.10 12.29
N ASN A 131 -14.68 47.55 11.14
CA ASN A 131 -15.48 48.26 10.14
C ASN A 131 -16.85 48.65 10.68
N HIS A 132 -17.53 47.74 11.38
CA HIS A 132 -18.79 48.04 12.05
C HIS A 132 -18.64 49.12 13.13
N LEU A 133 -17.55 49.10 13.90
CA LEU A 133 -17.27 50.14 14.89
C LEU A 133 -17.06 51.50 14.23
N HIS A 134 -16.29 51.55 13.14
CA HIS A 134 -16.11 52.76 12.35
C HIS A 134 -17.45 53.29 11.82
N MET A 135 -18.28 52.42 11.24
CA MET A 135 -19.63 52.80 10.79
C MET A 135 -20.49 53.36 11.92
N LEU A 136 -20.41 52.79 13.12
CA LEU A 136 -21.16 53.25 14.29
C LEU A 136 -20.73 54.66 14.71
N VAL A 137 -19.42 54.90 14.84
CA VAL A 137 -18.86 56.18 15.28
C VAL A 137 -19.14 57.28 14.24
N SER A 138 -18.78 57.06 12.98
CA SER A 138 -19.00 58.06 11.92
C SER A 138 -20.49 58.30 11.65
N GLY A 139 -21.31 57.25 11.79
CA GLY A 139 -22.76 57.33 11.70
C GLY A 139 -23.36 58.19 12.82
N LEU A 140 -22.88 58.02 14.05
CA LEU A 140 -23.32 58.82 15.18
C LEU A 140 -22.94 60.30 15.03
N GLU A 141 -21.71 60.59 14.61
CA GLU A 141 -21.26 61.97 14.30
C GLU A 141 -22.16 62.63 13.24
N SER A 142 -22.56 61.87 12.22
CA SER A 142 -23.48 62.34 11.17
C SER A 142 -24.89 62.58 11.71
N LEU A 143 -25.41 61.66 12.54
CA LEU A 143 -26.72 61.83 13.18
C LEU A 143 -26.75 63.07 14.09
N GLU A 144 -25.74 63.28 14.92
CA GLU A 144 -25.63 64.48 15.77
C GLU A 144 -25.66 65.77 14.94
N SER A 145 -25.00 65.77 13.77
CA SER A 145 -25.03 66.91 12.83
C SER A 145 -26.42 67.13 12.24
N PHE A 146 -27.12 66.05 11.84
CA PHE A 146 -28.47 66.14 11.30
C PHE A 146 -29.51 66.58 12.35
N VAL A 147 -29.35 66.18 13.61
CA VAL A 147 -30.20 66.65 14.72
C VAL A 147 -30.03 68.16 14.90
N LYS A 148 -28.77 68.66 14.94
CA LYS A 148 -28.47 70.10 15.05
C LYS A 148 -29.07 70.91 13.90
N THR A 149 -29.05 70.36 12.68
CA THR A 149 -29.58 71.02 11.46
C THR A 149 -31.06 70.74 11.20
N LYS A 150 -31.72 69.93 12.05
CA LYS A 150 -33.12 69.48 11.91
C LYS A 150 -33.43 68.78 10.57
N ASN A 151 -32.48 68.04 10.03
CA ASN A 151 -32.65 67.28 8.80
C ASN A 151 -33.24 65.89 9.06
N PHE A 152 -34.55 65.84 9.34
CA PHE A 152 -35.26 64.61 9.69
C PHE A 152 -35.28 63.54 8.59
N ARG A 153 -35.13 63.93 7.32
CA ARG A 153 -35.08 62.99 6.20
C ARG A 153 -33.85 62.09 6.30
N ASP A 154 -32.67 62.68 6.47
CA ASP A 154 -31.42 61.94 6.49
C ASP A 154 -31.27 61.14 7.80
N ILE A 155 -31.82 61.64 8.91
CA ILE A 155 -31.96 60.86 10.16
C ILE A 155 -32.77 59.59 9.93
N SER A 156 -33.94 59.70 9.30
CA SER A 156 -34.83 58.56 9.01
C SER A 156 -34.14 57.50 8.14
N ASN A 157 -33.27 57.92 7.23
CA ASN A 157 -32.51 57.01 6.37
C ASN A 157 -31.32 56.34 7.07
N LEU A 158 -30.59 57.08 7.91
CA LEU A 158 -29.33 56.61 8.51
C LEU A 158 -29.53 55.82 9.81
N LEU A 159 -30.51 56.22 10.62
CA LEU A 159 -30.77 55.63 11.94
C LEU A 159 -31.02 54.12 11.90
N PRO A 160 -31.83 53.56 10.98
CA PRO A 160 -32.05 52.10 10.92
C PRO A 160 -30.76 51.32 10.62
N GLY A 161 -29.87 51.87 9.78
CA GLY A 161 -28.58 51.24 9.45
C GLY A 161 -27.65 51.17 10.66
N ILE A 162 -27.56 52.26 11.43
CA ILE A 162 -26.77 52.31 12.66
C ILE A 162 -27.33 51.37 13.73
N GLN A 163 -28.66 51.26 13.84
CA GLN A 163 -29.31 50.33 14.76
C GLN A 163 -28.95 48.87 14.45
N ASN A 164 -28.99 48.47 13.17
CA ASN A 164 -28.59 47.13 12.75
C ASN A 164 -27.10 46.85 13.10
N VAL A 165 -26.22 47.82 12.86
CA VAL A 165 -24.81 47.70 13.27
C VAL A 165 -24.66 47.57 14.78
N LEU A 166 -25.45 48.30 15.56
CA LEU A 166 -25.42 48.29 17.03
C LEU A 166 -25.92 46.95 17.61
N GLU A 167 -26.87 46.27 16.96
CA GLU A 167 -27.32 44.92 17.34
C GLU A 167 -26.17 43.89 17.30
N HIS A 168 -25.27 43.99 16.30
CA HIS A 168 -24.06 43.16 16.24
C HIS A 168 -23.10 43.40 17.42
N PHE A 169 -23.24 44.53 18.13
CA PHE A 169 -22.45 44.88 19.31
C PHE A 169 -23.10 44.50 20.65
N SER A 170 -24.29 43.90 20.65
CA SER A 170 -25.01 43.49 21.87
C SER A 170 -24.17 42.63 22.84
N GLN A 171 -23.33 41.74 22.31
CA GLN A 171 -22.42 40.90 23.11
C GLN A 171 -21.20 41.65 23.69
N TYR A 172 -20.91 42.85 23.20
CA TYR A 172 -19.77 43.67 23.62
C TYR A 172 -20.17 44.79 24.60
N MET A 173 -21.39 44.78 25.13
CA MET A 173 -21.91 45.80 26.05
C MET A 173 -21.17 45.86 27.40
N THR A 174 -20.33 44.87 27.71
CA THR A 174 -19.41 44.91 28.84
C THR A 174 -18.26 45.91 28.63
N VAL A 175 -17.98 46.30 27.39
CA VAL A 175 -16.98 47.32 27.05
C VAL A 175 -17.60 48.70 27.26
N PRO A 176 -17.09 49.53 28.21
CA PRO A 176 -17.72 50.80 28.57
C PRO A 176 -17.91 51.76 27.39
N GLN A 177 -16.96 51.79 26.46
CA GLN A 177 -16.99 52.67 25.29
C GLN A 177 -18.12 52.29 24.32
N ILE A 178 -18.34 50.99 24.11
CA ILE A 178 -19.43 50.47 23.26
C ILE A 178 -20.78 50.77 23.89
N LYS A 179 -20.87 50.59 25.22
CA LYS A 179 -22.08 50.93 25.98
C LYS A 179 -22.41 52.43 25.87
N ALA A 180 -21.42 53.30 26.02
CA ALA A 180 -21.61 54.75 25.87
C ALA A 180 -22.12 55.13 24.46
N LEU A 181 -21.52 54.56 23.40
CA LEU A 181 -21.98 54.75 22.02
C LEU A 181 -23.43 54.27 21.84
N SER A 182 -23.79 53.14 22.44
CA SER A 182 -25.15 52.62 22.42
C SER A 182 -26.15 53.55 23.11
N ASP A 183 -25.78 54.10 24.27
CA ASP A 183 -26.62 55.02 25.02
C ASP A 183 -26.84 56.34 24.24
N GLN A 184 -25.82 56.84 23.52
CA GLN A 184 -25.92 58.03 22.66
C GLN A 184 -26.84 57.81 21.45
N VAL A 185 -26.78 56.65 20.79
CA VAL A 185 -27.73 56.33 19.71
C VAL A 185 -29.15 56.25 20.25
N ASN A 186 -29.32 55.70 21.46
CA ASN A 186 -30.63 55.62 22.11
C ASN A 186 -31.18 56.98 22.55
N SER A 187 -30.33 57.95 22.94
CA SER A 187 -30.81 59.29 23.28
C SER A 187 -31.36 60.03 22.06
N ILE A 188 -30.68 59.93 20.90
CA ILE A 188 -31.16 60.53 19.63
C ILE A 188 -32.50 59.93 19.18
N ARG A 189 -32.82 58.70 19.59
CA ARG A 189 -34.11 58.05 19.30
C ARG A 189 -35.26 58.61 20.15
N ILE A 190 -34.98 59.05 21.37
CA ILE A 190 -35.98 59.50 22.33
C ILE A 190 -36.29 61.00 22.16
N GLU A 191 -35.35 61.75 21.57
CA GLU A 191 -35.46 63.17 21.19
C GLU A 191 -36.29 63.40 19.91
#